data_AF-A0A7C5FL93-F1
#
_entry.id   AF-A0A7C5FL93-F1
#
_cell.length_a   1.000
_cell.length_b   1.000
_cell.length_c   1.000
_cell.angle_alpha   90.00
_cell.angle_beta   90.00
_cell.angle_gamma   90.00
#
_symmetry.space_group_name_H-M   'P 1'
#
loop_
_entity.id
_entity.type
_entity.pdbx_description
1 polymer ?
#
loop_
_entity_poly.entity_id
_entity_poly.type
_entity_poly.pdbx_seq_one_letter_code
_entity_poly.pdbx_strand_id
1 'polypeptide(L)'
;MKKEDFDSVFFYVAKLTFIIPIAVVLIALLLKFETSNSVRTVSLTPTPSQKLNIDEYRGKINISIKGPLVCLYNNSSASISAYIKDRQIFTQVTKGEKTDKFLIKDDCFYHWEKDKFSGEKTCGISSFLSTFEMFSQFNLIGLEDLIGIFSEAGLPISTNEADASKMVRFCKEENVDDNTFVVPNNILFKNSSLLNPSAILSPPVFR
;
A
#
# COMPACT_ATOMS: atom_id res chain seq x y z
N MET A 1 49.64 -22.59 26.26
CA MET A 1 48.48 -22.71 25.36
C MET A 1 48.96 -22.29 23.99
N LYS A 2 48.92 -23.18 22.98
CA LYS A 2 49.61 -22.97 21.70
C LYS A 2 48.84 -21.96 20.84
N LYS A 3 49.55 -21.15 20.06
CA LYS A 3 48.98 -20.12 19.18
C LYS A 3 47.99 -20.70 18.15
N GLU A 4 48.23 -21.95 17.76
CA GLU A 4 47.43 -22.73 16.80
C GLU A 4 45.99 -23.01 17.29
N ASP A 5 45.76 -23.04 18.60
CA ASP A 5 44.43 -23.29 19.18
C ASP A 5 43.54 -22.04 19.15
N PHE A 6 44.14 -20.84 19.22
CA PHE A 6 43.38 -19.58 19.22
C PHE A 6 42.82 -19.24 17.84
N ASP A 7 43.64 -19.38 16.79
CA ASP A 7 43.22 -19.03 15.43
C ASP A 7 42.06 -19.92 14.94
N SER A 8 42.06 -21.19 15.36
CA SER A 8 40.98 -22.15 15.06
C SER A 8 39.66 -21.77 15.73
N VAL A 9 39.70 -21.27 16.97
CA VAL A 9 38.50 -20.83 17.71
C VAL A 9 37.96 -19.52 17.13
N PHE A 10 38.82 -18.56 16.78
CA PHE A 10 38.40 -17.31 16.15
C PHE A 10 37.74 -17.54 14.78
N PHE A 11 38.30 -18.44 13.97
CA PHE A 11 37.70 -18.80 12.68
C PHE A 11 36.32 -19.45 12.85
N TYR A 12 36.16 -20.30 13.87
CA TYR A 12 34.89 -20.94 14.16
C TYR A 12 33.83 -19.95 14.67
N VAL A 13 34.21 -19.04 15.58
CA VAL A 13 33.31 -18.00 16.11
C VAL A 13 32.89 -17.03 15.00
N ALA A 14 33.82 -16.58 14.15
CA ALA A 14 33.52 -15.70 13.02
C ALA A 14 32.57 -16.34 12.01
N LYS A 15 32.70 -17.65 11.75
CA LYS A 15 31.81 -18.40 10.87
C LYS A 15 30.40 -18.52 11.47
N LEU A 16 30.28 -18.71 12.78
CA LEU A 16 29.00 -18.73 13.49
C LEU A 16 28.29 -17.36 13.46
N THR A 17 29.04 -16.25 13.57
CA THR A 17 28.47 -14.89 13.52
C THR A 17 27.74 -14.58 12.21
N PHE A 18 28.17 -15.15 11.09
CA PHE A 18 27.48 -14.99 9.80
C PHE A 18 26.34 -15.99 9.59
N ILE A 19 26.48 -17.23 10.05
CA ILE A 19 25.49 -18.29 9.82
C ILE A 19 24.24 -18.09 10.68
N ILE A 20 24.39 -17.68 11.94
CA ILE A 20 23.26 -17.50 12.87
C ILE A 20 22.22 -16.50 12.35
N PRO A 21 22.55 -15.26 11.94
CA PRO A 21 21.54 -14.31 11.48
C PRO A 21 20.81 -14.78 10.21
N ILE A 22 21.52 -15.44 9.28
CA ILE A 22 20.91 -16.02 8.08
C ILE A 22 19.92 -17.13 8.46
N ALA A 23 20.30 -18.02 9.36
CA ALA A 23 19.42 -19.10 9.84
C ALA A 23 18.19 -18.55 10.59
N VAL A 24 18.35 -17.49 11.40
CA VAL A 24 17.24 -16.83 12.11
C VAL A 24 16.23 -16.23 11.13
N VAL A 25 16.70 -15.58 10.06
CA VAL A 25 15.82 -15.03 9.01
C VAL A 25 15.06 -16.14 8.28
N LEU A 26 15.73 -17.24 7.92
CA LEU A 26 15.10 -18.39 7.27
C LEU A 26 14.05 -19.07 8.16
N ILE A 27 14.33 -19.25 9.45
CA ILE A 27 13.37 -19.82 10.41
C ILE A 27 12.18 -18.89 10.62
N ALA A 28 12.40 -17.58 10.73
CA ALA A 28 11.33 -16.59 10.87
C ALA A 28 10.39 -16.58 9.64
N LEU A 29 10.93 -16.75 8.44
CA LEU A 29 10.14 -16.89 7.22
C LEU A 29 9.31 -18.18 7.24
N LEU A 30 9.90 -19.33 7.60
CA LEU A 30 9.19 -20.61 7.68
C LEU A 30 8.04 -20.58 8.70
N LEU A 31 8.25 -20.00 9.89
CA LEU A 31 7.20 -19.86 10.90
C LEU A 31 6.07 -18.93 10.45
N LYS A 32 6.38 -17.89 9.66
CA LYS A 32 5.37 -16.97 9.12
C LYS A 32 4.44 -17.65 8.10
N PHE A 33 4.88 -18.73 7.46
CA PHE A 33 4.07 -19.47 6.48
C PHE A 33 3.18 -20.57 7.09
N GLU A 34 3.37 -20.99 8.35
CA GLU A 34 2.54 -22.01 9.01
C GLU A 34 1.33 -21.46 9.77
N THR A 35 1.07 -20.15 9.74
CA THR A 35 -0.14 -19.59 10.35
C THR A 35 -1.36 -19.87 9.45
N SER A 36 -1.82 -21.12 9.44
CA SER A 36 -3.13 -21.46 8.89
C SER A 36 -4.18 -20.83 9.80
N ASN A 37 -4.77 -19.74 9.34
CA ASN A 37 -5.93 -19.14 9.97
C ASN A 37 -7.02 -20.21 10.08
N SER A 38 -7.30 -20.66 11.30
CA SER A 38 -8.49 -21.44 11.63
C SER A 38 -9.70 -20.51 11.43
N VAL A 39 -10.24 -20.52 10.21
CA VAL A 39 -11.47 -19.81 9.87
C VAL A 39 -12.61 -20.55 10.57
N ARG A 40 -13.06 -20.04 11.72
CA ARG A 40 -14.36 -20.40 12.27
C ARG A 40 -15.43 -19.92 11.28
N THR A 41 -15.99 -20.84 10.52
CA THR A 41 -17.17 -20.60 9.70
C THR A 41 -18.37 -20.36 10.61
N VAL A 42 -18.75 -19.09 10.78
CA VAL A 42 -20.06 -18.72 11.31
C VAL A 42 -21.05 -18.80 10.15
N SER A 43 -21.98 -19.76 10.22
CA SER A 43 -23.11 -19.86 9.29
C SER A 43 -24.10 -18.73 9.60
N LEU A 44 -24.01 -17.63 8.86
CA LEU A 44 -25.06 -16.62 8.83
C LEU A 44 -25.95 -16.86 7.60
N THR A 45 -27.23 -17.07 7.86
CA THR A 45 -28.29 -17.20 6.86
C THR A 45 -28.39 -15.90 6.05
N PRO A 46 -28.21 -15.91 4.72
CA PRO A 46 -28.21 -14.69 3.92
C PRO A 46 -29.62 -14.10 3.78
N THR A 47 -29.77 -12.84 4.17
CA THR A 47 -30.94 -12.00 3.84
C THR A 47 -30.82 -11.53 2.38
N PRO A 48 -31.89 -11.56 1.57
CA PRO A 48 -31.80 -11.24 0.15
C PRO A 48 -31.44 -9.77 -0.07
N SER A 49 -30.19 -9.53 -0.46
CA SER A 49 -29.69 -8.23 -0.93
C SER A 49 -29.78 -8.22 -2.45
N GLN A 50 -30.30 -7.14 -3.03
CA GLN A 50 -30.44 -6.99 -4.47
C GLN A 50 -29.08 -7.14 -5.16
N LYS A 51 -29.01 -8.04 -6.15
CA LYS A 51 -27.83 -8.28 -6.98
C LYS A 51 -27.55 -7.04 -7.83
N LEU A 52 -26.53 -6.27 -7.47
CA LEU A 52 -25.74 -5.58 -8.48
C LEU A 52 -24.66 -6.57 -8.95
N ASN A 53 -24.65 -6.92 -10.23
CA ASN A 53 -23.59 -7.71 -10.84
C ASN A 53 -22.28 -6.91 -10.78
N ILE A 54 -21.49 -7.15 -9.74
CA ILE A 54 -20.07 -6.83 -9.73
C ILE A 54 -19.39 -8.19 -9.78
N ASP A 55 -18.93 -8.57 -10.97
CA ASP A 55 -18.20 -9.81 -11.17
C ASP A 55 -16.93 -9.77 -10.31
N GLU A 56 -16.93 -10.53 -9.22
CA GLU A 56 -15.77 -10.74 -8.36
C GLU A 56 -14.67 -11.40 -9.22
N TYR A 57 -13.68 -10.63 -9.64
CA TYR A 57 -12.56 -11.17 -10.42
C TYR A 57 -11.66 -12.00 -9.49
N ARG A 58 -11.81 -13.34 -9.54
CA ARG A 58 -11.03 -14.31 -8.75
C ARG A 58 -9.71 -14.72 -9.40
N GLY A 59 -9.19 -13.95 -10.36
CA GLY A 59 -7.87 -14.19 -10.94
C GLY A 59 -6.77 -13.52 -10.10
N LYS A 60 -5.59 -14.14 -10.03
CA LYS A 60 -4.39 -13.51 -9.51
C LYS A 60 -3.97 -12.41 -10.50
N ILE A 61 -4.50 -11.20 -10.34
CA ILE A 61 -4.15 -10.07 -11.21
C ILE A 61 -2.70 -9.72 -10.95
N ASN A 62 -1.88 -9.70 -11.99
CA ASN A 62 -0.54 -9.13 -11.94
C ASN A 62 -0.71 -7.60 -12.04
N ILE A 63 -0.80 -6.93 -10.90
CA ILE A 63 -1.17 -5.51 -10.85
C ILE A 63 0.06 -4.67 -11.15
N SER A 64 0.11 -4.12 -12.35
CA SER A 64 1.16 -3.20 -12.78
C SER A 64 0.63 -1.77 -12.84
N ILE A 65 1.39 -0.81 -12.29
CA ILE A 65 1.09 0.63 -12.43
C ILE A 65 1.21 1.16 -13.87
N LYS A 66 1.65 0.32 -14.82
CA LYS A 66 1.71 0.66 -16.26
C LYS A 66 0.38 0.45 -16.97
N GLY A 67 -0.39 -0.56 -16.57
CA GLY A 67 -1.62 -0.94 -17.26
C GLY A 67 -2.79 -0.02 -16.88
N PRO A 68 -3.74 0.20 -17.80
CA PRO A 68 -4.98 0.88 -17.48
C PRO A 68 -5.84 -0.06 -16.61
N LEU A 69 -5.90 0.23 -15.31
CA LEU A 69 -6.65 -0.55 -14.33
C LEU A 69 -7.72 0.32 -13.69
N VAL A 70 -8.92 -0.24 -13.55
CA VAL A 70 -10.04 0.36 -12.86
C VAL A 70 -10.46 -0.58 -11.73
N CYS A 71 -10.37 -0.10 -10.50
CA CYS A 71 -10.78 -0.83 -9.30
C CYS A 71 -11.99 -0.13 -8.68
N LEU A 72 -13.11 -0.85 -8.58
CA LEU A 72 -14.34 -0.31 -8.01
C LEU A 72 -14.77 -1.18 -6.84
N TYR A 73 -14.83 -0.60 -5.66
CA TYR A 73 -15.30 -1.27 -4.45
C TYR A 73 -16.39 -0.43 -3.80
N ASN A 74 -17.48 -1.09 -3.42
CA ASN A 74 -18.56 -0.43 -2.71
C ASN A 74 -19.12 -1.38 -1.64
N ASN A 75 -19.34 -0.85 -0.45
CA ASN A 75 -20.00 -1.56 0.64
C ASN A 75 -21.00 -0.62 1.35
N SER A 76 -21.60 -1.07 2.44
CA SER A 76 -22.60 -0.29 3.17
C SER A 76 -22.04 0.95 3.89
N SER A 77 -20.72 1.07 4.06
CA SER A 77 -20.07 2.15 4.80
C SER A 77 -19.19 3.07 3.93
N ALA A 78 -18.73 2.60 2.78
CA ALA A 78 -17.80 3.32 1.92
C ALA A 78 -17.89 2.88 0.44
N SER A 79 -17.62 3.84 -0.45
CA SER A 79 -17.35 3.61 -1.87
C SER A 79 -15.92 4.05 -2.18
N ILE A 80 -15.16 3.19 -2.87
CA ILE A 80 -13.78 3.43 -3.26
C ILE A 80 -13.67 3.17 -4.76
N SER A 81 -13.12 4.13 -5.49
CA SER A 81 -12.70 3.93 -6.88
C SER A 81 -11.23 4.28 -7.03
N ALA A 82 -10.49 3.46 -7.77
CA ALA A 82 -9.11 3.72 -8.12
C ALA A 82 -8.92 3.50 -9.63
N TYR A 83 -8.17 4.40 -10.24
CA TYR A 83 -7.86 4.41 -11.66
C TYR A 83 -6.35 4.53 -11.79
N ILE A 84 -5.75 3.63 -12.55
CA ILE A 84 -4.30 3.56 -12.71
C ILE A 84 -4.00 3.52 -14.20
N LYS A 85 -3.08 4.34 -14.69
CA LYS A 85 -2.63 4.33 -16.10
C LYS A 85 -1.29 5.04 -16.20
N ASP A 86 -0.32 4.44 -16.87
CA ASP A 86 0.98 5.09 -17.16
C ASP A 86 1.64 5.75 -15.94
N ARG A 87 1.68 5.04 -14.79
CA ARG A 87 2.19 5.50 -13.48
C ARG A 87 1.40 6.63 -12.82
N GLN A 88 0.28 7.05 -13.41
CA GLN A 88 -0.67 7.97 -12.79
C GLN A 88 -1.71 7.15 -12.02
N ILE A 89 -2.08 7.62 -10.83
CA ILE A 89 -3.04 6.94 -9.95
C ILE A 89 -4.03 7.98 -9.44
N PHE A 90 -5.32 7.79 -9.72
CA PHE A 90 -6.39 8.59 -9.15
C PHE A 90 -7.25 7.69 -8.26
N THR A 91 -7.46 8.10 -7.02
CA THR A 91 -8.29 7.36 -6.06
C THR A 91 -9.32 8.30 -5.45
N GLN A 92 -10.57 7.84 -5.37
CA GLN A 92 -11.63 8.52 -4.66
C GLN A 92 -12.19 7.60 -3.56
N VAL A 93 -12.32 8.14 -2.36
CA VAL A 93 -12.85 7.43 -1.20
C VAL A 93 -14.02 8.24 -0.65
N THR A 94 -15.22 7.68 -0.74
CA THR A 94 -16.45 8.29 -0.20
C THR A 94 -16.89 7.53 1.03
N LYS A 95 -16.98 8.21 2.18
CA LYS A 95 -17.48 7.69 3.47
C LYS A 95 -18.53 8.63 4.01
N GLY A 96 -19.79 8.22 3.98
CA GLY A 96 -20.91 9.12 4.29
C GLY A 96 -20.95 10.32 3.34
N GLU A 97 -20.93 11.54 3.88
CA GLU A 97 -20.91 12.79 3.10
C GLU A 97 -19.51 13.23 2.66
N LYS A 98 -18.46 12.65 3.25
CA LYS A 98 -17.07 13.03 2.94
C LYS A 98 -16.56 12.24 1.75
N THR A 99 -15.91 12.95 0.81
CA THR A 99 -15.25 12.34 -0.34
C THR A 99 -13.83 12.85 -0.43
N ASP A 100 -12.87 12.01 -0.08
CA ASP A 100 -11.46 12.29 -0.23
C ASP A 100 -11.00 11.88 -1.63
N LYS A 101 -10.16 12.70 -2.24
CA LYS A 101 -9.58 12.49 -3.57
C LYS A 101 -8.07 12.54 -3.49
N PHE A 102 -7.45 11.59 -4.16
CA PHE A 102 -6.01 11.41 -4.23
C PHE A 102 -5.60 11.32 -5.69
N LEU A 103 -4.56 12.04 -6.08
CA LEU A 103 -4.00 11.97 -7.42
C LEU A 103 -2.48 11.88 -7.31
N ILE A 104 -1.90 10.89 -7.95
CA ILE A 104 -0.48 10.78 -8.22
C ILE A 104 -0.30 11.08 -9.70
N LYS A 105 0.46 12.14 -9.95
CA LYS A 105 0.82 12.55 -11.30
C LYS A 105 2.27 13.04 -11.31
N ASP A 106 3.02 12.55 -12.28
CA ASP A 106 4.45 12.80 -12.42
C ASP A 106 5.22 12.39 -11.16
N ASP A 107 5.70 13.36 -10.39
CA ASP A 107 6.44 13.16 -9.14
C ASP A 107 5.69 13.71 -7.91
N CYS A 108 4.39 13.98 -8.04
CA CYS A 108 3.61 14.62 -6.98
C CYS A 108 2.35 13.83 -6.62
N PHE A 109 2.13 13.71 -5.32
CA PHE A 109 0.90 13.29 -4.68
C PHE A 109 0.07 14.52 -4.34
N TYR A 110 -1.20 14.51 -4.73
CA TYR A 110 -2.19 15.54 -4.46
C TYR A 110 -3.31 14.92 -3.63
N HIS A 111 -3.73 15.59 -2.57
CA HIS A 111 -4.85 15.19 -1.74
C HIS A 111 -5.80 16.37 -1.53
N TRP A 112 -7.09 16.14 -1.70
CA TRP A 112 -8.11 17.13 -1.37
C TRP A 112 -9.45 16.45 -1.05
N GLU A 113 -10.26 17.13 -0.25
CA GLU A 113 -11.65 16.73 -0.01
C GLU A 113 -12.55 17.40 -1.06
N LYS A 114 -13.59 16.69 -1.48
CA LYS A 114 -14.65 17.25 -2.31
C LYS A 114 -15.26 18.47 -1.62
N ASP A 115 -15.62 19.48 -2.42
CA ASP A 115 -16.22 20.74 -1.98
C ASP A 115 -15.30 21.65 -1.13
N LYS A 116 -14.01 21.31 -0.99
CA LYS A 116 -12.98 22.22 -0.46
C LYS A 116 -12.19 22.88 -1.57
N PHE A 117 -11.81 24.14 -1.34
CA PHE A 117 -10.94 24.92 -2.23
C PHE A 117 -9.45 24.81 -1.89
N SER A 118 -9.10 23.98 -0.90
CA SER A 118 -7.72 23.77 -0.47
C SER A 118 -7.38 22.30 -0.43
N GLY A 119 -6.18 21.95 -0.88
CA GLY A 119 -5.63 20.60 -0.79
C GLY A 119 -4.17 20.61 -0.36
N GLU A 120 -3.59 19.43 -0.30
CA GLU A 120 -2.19 19.19 0.00
C GLU A 120 -1.48 18.62 -1.23
N LYS A 121 -0.24 19.03 -1.42
CA LYS A 121 0.63 18.54 -2.49
C LYS A 121 1.98 18.16 -1.90
N THR A 122 2.40 16.93 -2.16
CA THR A 122 3.70 16.39 -1.76
C THR A 122 4.44 15.90 -3.00
N CYS A 123 5.65 16.38 -3.26
CA CYS A 123 6.45 15.90 -4.40
C CYS A 123 7.71 15.14 -3.92
N GLY A 124 8.41 14.47 -4.85
CA GLY A 124 9.54 13.61 -4.56
C GLY A 124 9.14 12.15 -4.29
N ILE A 125 7.99 11.71 -4.81
CA ILE A 125 7.48 10.36 -4.61
C ILE A 125 7.93 9.35 -5.68
N SER A 126 8.63 9.79 -6.72
CA SER A 126 9.06 8.95 -7.85
C SER A 126 9.94 7.77 -7.41
N SER A 127 10.77 7.97 -6.37
CA SER A 127 11.61 6.91 -5.80
C SER A 127 10.78 5.78 -5.20
N PHE A 128 9.67 6.12 -4.53
CA PHE A 128 8.74 5.13 -3.97
C PHE A 128 7.99 4.39 -5.08
N LEU A 129 7.51 5.10 -6.11
CA LEU A 129 6.85 4.48 -7.27
C LEU A 129 7.79 3.55 -8.05
N SER A 130 9.06 3.94 -8.22
CA SER A 130 10.05 3.13 -8.92
C SER A 130 10.40 1.86 -8.13
N THR A 131 10.55 2.00 -6.80
CA THR A 131 10.76 0.88 -5.89
C THR A 131 9.57 -0.08 -5.93
N PHE A 132 8.35 0.48 -5.90
CA PHE A 132 7.13 -0.30 -6.01
C PHE A 132 7.09 -1.09 -7.32
N GLU A 133 7.36 -0.43 -8.45
CA GLU A 133 7.35 -1.06 -9.77
C GLU A 133 8.38 -2.19 -9.88
N MET A 134 9.58 -1.98 -9.33
CA MET A 134 10.61 -3.02 -9.32
C MET A 134 10.13 -4.26 -8.55
N PHE A 135 9.61 -4.09 -7.34
CA PHE A 135 9.16 -5.22 -6.53
C PHE A 135 7.87 -5.88 -7.05
N SER A 136 6.95 -5.11 -7.64
CA SER A 136 5.73 -5.66 -8.23
C SER A 136 6.03 -6.52 -9.46
N GLN A 137 7.03 -6.17 -10.27
CA GLN A 137 7.51 -7.01 -11.39
C GLN A 137 7.97 -8.40 -10.93
N PHE A 138 8.49 -8.52 -9.71
CA PHE A 138 8.88 -9.80 -9.11
C PHE A 138 7.74 -10.49 -8.34
N ASN A 139 6.51 -9.97 -8.38
CA ASN A 139 5.37 -10.40 -7.58
C ASN A 139 5.66 -10.41 -6.06
N LEU A 140 6.56 -9.56 -5.58
CA LEU A 140 6.93 -9.48 -4.16
C LEU A 140 5.99 -8.60 -3.35
N ILE A 141 5.35 -7.63 -4.00
CA ILE A 141 4.38 -6.71 -3.40
C ILE A 141 3.20 -6.46 -4.34
N GLY A 142 2.03 -6.17 -3.77
CA GLY A 142 0.77 -5.87 -4.45
C GLY A 142 0.31 -4.42 -4.24
N LEU A 143 -0.81 -4.03 -4.88
CA LEU A 143 -1.36 -2.68 -4.76
C LEU A 143 -1.80 -2.34 -3.32
N GLU A 144 -2.15 -3.35 -2.54
CA GLU A 144 -2.40 -3.24 -1.10
C GLU A 144 -1.18 -2.69 -0.33
N ASP A 145 0.04 -3.08 -0.72
CA ASP A 145 1.27 -2.65 -0.08
C ASP A 145 1.63 -1.21 -0.45
N LEU A 146 1.20 -0.73 -1.63
CA LEU A 146 1.37 0.65 -2.05
C LEU A 146 0.74 1.63 -1.04
N ILE A 147 -0.44 1.28 -0.51
CA ILE A 147 -1.15 2.08 0.48
C ILE A 147 -0.37 2.12 1.80
N GLY A 148 0.23 0.98 2.20
CA GLY A 148 1.14 0.92 3.35
C GLY A 148 2.36 1.82 3.18
N ILE A 149 3.06 1.72 2.04
CA ILE A 149 4.25 2.52 1.72
C ILE A 149 3.94 4.03 1.78
N PHE A 150 2.80 4.44 1.23
CA PHE A 150 2.40 5.85 1.24
C PHE A 150 2.02 6.35 2.63
N SER A 151 1.34 5.52 3.43
CA SER A 151 1.06 5.82 4.84
C SER A 151 2.37 6.04 5.63
N GLU A 152 3.35 5.15 5.47
CA GLU A 152 4.68 5.27 6.08
C GLU A 152 5.45 6.51 5.60
N ALA A 153 5.26 6.92 4.35
CA ALA A 153 5.86 8.14 3.80
C ALA A 153 5.21 9.43 4.33
N GLY A 154 4.18 9.32 5.17
CA GLY A 154 3.44 10.45 5.74
C GLY A 154 2.38 11.03 4.80
N LEU A 155 1.95 10.27 3.79
CA LEU A 155 0.87 10.70 2.90
C LEU A 155 -0.49 10.40 3.56
N PRO A 156 -1.43 11.37 3.56
CA PRO A 156 -2.71 11.23 4.24
C PRO A 156 -3.65 10.30 3.46
N ILE A 157 -3.52 8.97 3.57
CA ILE A 157 -4.46 8.04 2.93
C ILE A 157 -5.56 7.61 3.91
N SER A 158 -6.81 7.91 3.57
CA SER A 158 -8.00 7.71 4.42
C SER A 158 -8.66 6.33 4.24
N THR A 159 -7.90 5.27 3.91
CA THR A 159 -8.44 3.92 3.69
C THR A 159 -7.97 2.93 4.75
N ASN A 160 -8.90 2.13 5.28
CA ASN A 160 -8.53 0.99 6.13
C ASN A 160 -7.87 -0.07 5.24
N GLU A 161 -6.79 -0.69 5.73
CA GLU A 161 -6.04 -1.73 5.03
C GLU A 161 -6.93 -2.91 4.56
N ALA A 162 -7.93 -3.25 5.36
CA ALA A 162 -8.91 -4.30 5.04
C ALA A 162 -9.82 -3.96 3.84
N ASP A 163 -10.14 -2.68 3.63
CA ASP A 163 -10.96 -2.24 2.50
C ASP A 163 -10.09 -2.09 1.24
N ALA A 164 -8.85 -1.66 1.41
CA ALA A 164 -7.84 -1.62 0.36
C ALA A 164 -7.58 -3.02 -0.25
N SER A 165 -7.30 -4.02 0.59
CA SER A 165 -7.07 -5.40 0.13
C SER A 165 -8.27 -6.00 -0.61
N LYS A 166 -9.49 -5.62 -0.22
CA LYS A 166 -10.70 -6.04 -0.94
C LYS A 166 -10.84 -5.34 -2.28
N MET A 167 -10.57 -4.03 -2.34
CA MET A 167 -10.63 -3.24 -3.57
C MET A 167 -9.76 -3.84 -4.68
N VAL A 168 -8.57 -4.32 -4.33
CA VAL A 168 -7.64 -4.94 -5.25
C VAL A 168 -8.25 -6.11 -6.04
N ARG A 169 -9.16 -6.87 -5.43
CA ARG A 169 -9.85 -8.00 -6.07
C ARG A 169 -10.90 -7.59 -7.08
N PHE A 170 -11.33 -6.33 -7.06
CA PHE A 170 -12.29 -5.77 -7.99
C PHE A 170 -11.64 -4.87 -9.05
N CYS A 171 -10.32 -4.97 -9.21
CA CYS A 171 -9.60 -4.36 -10.30
C CYS A 171 -9.84 -5.12 -11.61
N LYS A 172 -10.08 -4.40 -12.69
CA LYS A 172 -10.12 -4.93 -14.05
C LYS A 172 -9.27 -4.06 -14.97
N GLU A 173 -8.69 -4.68 -15.99
CA GLU A 173 -8.07 -3.93 -17.08
C GLU A 173 -9.18 -3.28 -17.90
N GLU A 174 -9.22 -1.96 -17.89
CA GLU A 174 -10.21 -1.17 -18.61
C GLU A 174 -9.59 0.18 -18.95
N ASN A 175 -9.90 0.69 -20.14
CA ASN A 175 -9.34 1.95 -20.60
C ASN A 175 -9.83 3.11 -19.70
N VAL A 176 -8.89 3.94 -19.25
CA VAL A 176 -9.15 5.11 -18.42
C VAL A 176 -8.94 6.37 -19.25
N ASP A 177 -9.91 7.27 -19.18
CA ASP A 177 -9.85 8.57 -19.83
C ASP A 177 -8.75 9.45 -19.19
N ASP A 178 -7.97 10.13 -20.02
CA ASP A 178 -6.81 10.92 -19.56
C ASP A 178 -7.24 12.12 -18.69
N ASN A 179 -8.48 12.60 -18.84
CA ASN A 179 -9.02 13.67 -18.00
C ASN A 179 -9.17 13.28 -16.53
N THR A 180 -9.20 11.97 -16.23
CA THR A 180 -9.23 11.45 -14.84
C THR A 180 -8.00 11.88 -14.04
N PHE A 181 -6.88 12.12 -14.72
CA PHE A 181 -5.60 12.47 -14.10
C PHE A 181 -5.26 13.96 -14.24
N VAL A 182 -6.27 14.82 -14.47
CA VAL A 182 -6.06 16.27 -14.51
C VAL A 182 -6.09 16.84 -13.10
N VAL A 183 -5.04 17.58 -12.73
CA VAL A 183 -5.00 18.32 -11.47
C VAL A 183 -6.04 19.44 -11.54
N PRO A 184 -6.98 19.53 -10.59
CA PRO A 184 -8.03 20.54 -10.62
C PRO A 184 -7.47 21.95 -10.41
N ASN A 185 -7.82 22.88 -11.30
CA ASN A 185 -7.37 24.28 -11.23
C ASN A 185 -8.11 25.12 -10.17
N ASN A 186 -9.25 24.64 -9.69
CA ASN A 186 -10.09 25.33 -8.70
C ASN A 186 -9.68 25.02 -7.25
N ILE A 187 -8.60 24.27 -7.03
CA ILE A 187 -8.12 23.89 -5.71
C ILE A 187 -6.71 24.46 -5.50
N LEU A 188 -6.54 25.17 -4.39
CA LEU A 188 -5.25 25.69 -3.96
C LEU A 188 -4.49 24.62 -3.16
N PHE A 189 -3.47 24.05 -3.79
CA PHE A 189 -2.63 23.04 -3.14
C PHE A 189 -1.50 23.68 -2.33
N LYS A 190 -1.44 23.35 -1.04
CA LYS A 190 -0.34 23.71 -0.16
C LYS A 190 0.74 22.63 -0.20
N ASN A 191 2.00 23.04 -0.31
CA ASN A 191 3.11 22.10 -0.28
C ASN A 191 3.27 21.50 1.12
N SER A 192 3.27 20.17 1.21
CA SER A 192 3.69 19.40 2.38
C SER A 192 4.95 18.60 2.03
N SER A 193 5.77 18.34 3.04
CA SER A 193 7.01 17.55 2.88
C SER A 193 6.76 16.10 3.30
N LEU A 194 7.37 15.16 2.60
CA LEU A 194 7.53 13.79 3.10
C LEU A 194 8.28 13.85 4.43
N LEU A 195 7.89 13.01 5.39
CA LEU A 195 8.38 13.07 6.78
C LEU A 195 9.88 13.42 6.88
N ASN A 196 10.13 14.53 7.56
CA ASN A 196 11.46 14.92 8.01
C ASN A 196 11.88 13.93 9.11
N PRO A 197 13.04 13.22 9.03
CA PRO A 197 13.47 12.24 10.03
C PRO A 197 13.67 12.81 11.46
N SER A 198 13.42 14.09 11.68
CA SER A 198 13.55 14.78 12.98
C SER A 198 12.41 14.49 13.97
N ALA A 199 11.30 13.85 13.56
CA ALA A 199 10.15 13.60 14.44
C ALA A 199 10.30 12.37 15.37
N ILE A 200 11.42 11.62 15.30
CA ILE A 200 11.65 10.43 16.13
C ILE A 200 12.15 10.78 17.55
N LEU A 201 12.49 12.05 17.83
CA LEU A 201 12.93 12.50 19.16
C LEU A 201 11.79 13.18 19.92
N SER A 202 10.78 12.41 20.31
CA SER A 202 9.93 12.79 21.44
C SER A 202 9.68 11.54 22.27
N PRO A 203 10.32 11.38 23.43
CA PRO A 203 10.07 10.23 24.30
C PRO A 203 8.61 10.26 24.79
N PRO A 204 7.94 9.10 24.91
CA PRO A 204 6.59 9.05 25.42
C PRO A 204 6.57 9.53 26.88
N VAL A 205 5.84 10.61 27.13
CA VAL A 205 5.48 11.05 28.48
C VAL A 205 4.43 10.07 29.00
N PHE A 206 4.86 9.14 29.86
CA PHE A 206 3.93 8.37 30.69
C PHE A 206 3.30 9.31 31.72
N ARG A 207 1.98 9.38 31.72
CA ARG A 207 1.16 9.95 32.79
C ARG A 207 0.21 8.90 33.30
#